data_AF-D1YVR5-F1
#
_entry.id   AF-D1YVR5-F1
#
_cell.length_a   1.000
_cell.length_b   1.000
_cell.length_c   1.000
_cell.angle_alpha   90.00
_cell.angle_beta   90.00
_cell.angle_gamma   90.00
#
_symmetry.space_group_name_H-M   'P 1'
#
loop_
_entity.id
_entity.type
_entity.pdbx_description
1 polymer ?
#
loop_
_entity_poly.entity_id
_entity_poly.type
_entity_poly.pdbx_seq_one_letter_code
_entity_poly.pdbx_strand_id
1 'polypeptide(L)'
;MKLDKEPCGLRILTEIVINRSGINYDDYLLGRTCRRCKRLMLEGNITKIPEDSNFRIVVKTPDGMPNILKGSELLTVSCKCGATYNIIFYGPVQYNSAGIVAYTIIQMNGAEVELSDALDDMRKHKDAPADVDRWIVETLADEFNDAVRIVNEKGVSLVEEDWTESKYSTGWIEEE
;
A
#
# COMPACT_ATOMS: atom_id res chain seq x y z
N MET A 1 -32.75 12.87 7.44
CA MET A 1 -31.94 11.65 7.42
C MET A 1 -30.56 12.05 6.92
N LYS A 2 -29.62 12.31 7.84
CA LYS A 2 -28.24 12.59 7.44
C LYS A 2 -27.66 11.23 7.05
N LEU A 3 -27.50 11.00 5.75
CA LEU A 3 -26.52 10.03 5.28
C LEU A 3 -25.19 10.64 5.71
N ASP A 4 -24.65 10.17 6.83
CA ASP A 4 -23.25 10.36 7.15
C ASP A 4 -22.51 9.81 5.93
N LYS A 5 -22.05 10.71 5.05
CA LYS A 5 -21.20 10.32 3.93
C LYS A 5 -20.00 9.65 4.57
N GLU A 6 -19.84 8.34 4.37
CA GLU A 6 -18.56 7.69 4.64
C GLU A 6 -17.49 8.56 3.96
N PRO A 7 -16.42 8.96 4.68
CA PRO A 7 -15.45 9.87 4.12
C PRO A 7 -14.91 9.28 2.83
N CYS A 8 -15.19 9.95 1.70
CA CYS A 8 -14.48 9.73 0.45
C CYS A 8 -13.04 10.16 0.71
N GLY A 9 -12.08 9.30 0.45
CA GLY A 9 -10.68 9.62 0.69
C GLY A 9 -9.77 8.40 0.66
N LEU A 10 -8.49 8.68 0.45
CA LEU A 10 -7.44 7.68 0.48
C LEU A 10 -7.01 7.47 1.92
N ARG A 11 -6.96 6.20 2.32
CA ARG A 11 -6.39 5.82 3.61
C ARG A 11 -5.16 5.00 3.33
N ILE A 12 -4.05 5.35 3.96
CA ILE A 12 -2.75 4.72 3.74
C ILE A 12 -2.29 4.07 5.04
N LEU A 13 -1.80 2.84 4.95
CA LEU A 13 -1.21 2.09 6.05
C LEU A 13 0.08 1.45 5.54
N THR A 14 1.21 1.78 6.17
CA THR A 14 2.46 1.04 5.94
C THR A 14 2.75 0.17 7.15
N GLU A 15 3.10 -1.09 6.89
CA GLU A 15 3.55 -2.04 7.90
C GLU A 15 4.89 -2.65 7.48
N ILE A 16 5.77 -2.80 8.46
CA ILE A 16 7.09 -3.43 8.31
C ILE A 16 7.20 -4.50 9.38
N VAL A 17 7.54 -5.71 8.98
CA VAL A 17 7.79 -6.84 9.85
C VAL A 17 9.25 -7.23 9.70
N ILE A 18 9.96 -7.29 10.84
CA ILE A 18 11.35 -7.72 10.92
C ILE A 18 11.41 -9.00 11.73
N ASN A 19 11.75 -10.10 11.07
CA ASN A 19 11.84 -11.41 11.69
C ASN A 19 13.32 -11.82 11.83
N ARG A 20 13.77 -11.99 13.07
CA ARG A 20 15.15 -12.32 13.44
C ARG A 20 15.57 -13.74 13.04
N SER A 21 14.63 -14.58 12.61
CA SER A 21 14.86 -15.97 12.17
C SER A 21 14.95 -16.13 10.65
N GLY A 22 14.87 -15.03 9.89
CA GLY A 22 14.91 -15.03 8.43
C GLY A 22 13.58 -14.57 7.81
N ILE A 23 13.42 -14.75 6.50
CA ILE A 23 12.22 -14.30 5.77
C ILE A 23 11.04 -15.25 6.08
N ASN A 24 9.98 -14.69 6.66
CA ASN A 24 8.69 -15.35 6.79
C ASN A 24 7.75 -14.84 5.68
N TYR A 25 7.41 -15.70 4.72
CA TYR A 25 6.54 -15.33 3.60
C TYR A 25 5.06 -15.18 4.00
N ASP A 26 4.66 -15.67 5.17
CA ASP A 26 3.30 -15.47 5.67
C ASP A 26 3.05 -13.99 6.00
N ASP A 27 4.09 -13.22 6.33
CA ASP A 27 4.00 -11.78 6.55
C ASP A 27 3.62 -11.03 5.26
N TYR A 28 3.96 -11.61 4.10
CA TYR A 28 3.53 -11.13 2.79
C TYR A 28 2.03 -11.35 2.55
N LEU A 29 1.48 -12.45 3.11
CA LEU A 29 0.05 -12.74 3.06
C LEU A 29 -0.77 -11.82 3.97
N LEU A 30 -0.17 -11.30 5.05
CA LEU A 30 -0.82 -10.30 5.90
C LEU A 30 -1.20 -9.03 5.12
N GLY A 31 -0.36 -8.60 4.18
CA GLY A 31 -0.68 -7.48 3.28
C GLY A 31 -1.93 -7.75 2.43
N ARG A 32 -2.21 -9.03 2.12
CA ARG A 32 -3.38 -9.48 1.35
C ARG A 32 -4.63 -9.72 2.19
N THR A 33 -4.61 -9.39 3.48
CA THR A 33 -5.78 -9.54 4.36
C THR A 33 -6.62 -8.27 4.36
N CYS A 34 -7.90 -8.39 3.99
CA CYS A 34 -8.82 -7.26 3.99
C CYS A 34 -8.89 -6.62 5.38
N ARG A 35 -8.52 -5.35 5.48
CA ARG A 35 -8.50 -4.66 6.78
C ARG A 35 -9.91 -4.42 7.33
N ARG A 36 -10.94 -4.36 6.48
CA ARG A 36 -12.36 -4.22 6.84
C ARG A 36 -12.99 -5.51 7.37
N CYS A 37 -12.89 -6.63 6.65
CA CYS A 37 -13.59 -7.89 7.01
C CYS A 37 -12.68 -9.05 7.43
N LYS A 38 -11.36 -8.84 7.48
CA LYS A 38 -10.33 -9.81 7.90
C LYS A 38 -10.26 -11.09 7.05
N ARG A 39 -10.87 -11.10 5.87
CA ARG A 39 -10.75 -12.20 4.91
C ARG A 39 -9.54 -12.02 4.01
N LEU A 40 -8.90 -13.13 3.66
CA LEU A 40 -7.81 -13.14 2.71
C LEU A 40 -8.32 -12.78 1.31
N MET A 41 -7.59 -11.92 0.61
CA MET A 41 -7.91 -11.45 -0.73
C MET A 41 -6.92 -12.09 -1.71
N LEU A 42 -7.39 -13.11 -2.42
CA LEU A 42 -6.55 -13.90 -3.34
C LEU A 42 -6.71 -13.51 -4.81
N GLU A 43 -7.82 -12.84 -5.13
CA GLU A 43 -8.20 -12.50 -6.50
C GLU A 43 -7.88 -11.01 -6.76
N GLY A 44 -6.75 -10.72 -7.38
CA GLY A 44 -6.34 -9.36 -7.72
C GLY A 44 -5.37 -9.35 -8.91
N ASN A 45 -5.11 -8.16 -9.44
CA ASN A 45 -4.14 -7.96 -10.51
C ASN A 45 -2.78 -7.60 -9.92
N ILE A 46 -1.72 -8.28 -10.34
CA ILE A 46 -0.35 -8.03 -9.90
C ILE A 46 0.42 -7.39 -11.05
N THR A 47 0.91 -6.19 -10.81
CA THR A 47 1.77 -5.45 -11.73
C THR A 47 3.17 -5.38 -11.14
N LYS A 48 4.18 -5.82 -11.89
CA LYS A 48 5.58 -5.64 -11.47
C LYS A 48 5.96 -4.17 -11.52
N ILE A 49 6.61 -3.70 -10.46
CA ILE A 49 7.14 -2.35 -10.38
C ILE A 49 8.54 -2.35 -11.02
N PRO A 50 8.81 -1.47 -12.00
CA PRO A 50 10.15 -1.32 -12.58
C PRO A 50 11.22 -0.95 -11.54
N GLU A 51 12.45 -1.45 -11.69
CA GLU A 51 13.54 -1.25 -10.72
C GLU A 51 13.99 0.22 -10.56
N ASP A 52 13.72 1.04 -11.57
CA ASP A 52 13.97 2.47 -11.66
C ASP A 52 12.80 3.32 -11.11
N SER A 53 11.74 2.68 -10.62
CA SER A 53 10.62 3.37 -9.98
C SER A 53 11.02 4.05 -8.67
N ASN A 54 10.28 5.11 -8.33
CA ASN A 54 10.44 5.88 -7.11
C ASN A 54 9.76 5.25 -5.88
N PHE A 55 9.05 4.12 -6.02
CA PHE A 55 8.46 3.42 -4.89
C PHE A 55 9.56 2.87 -3.98
N ARG A 56 9.84 3.58 -2.90
CA ARG A 56 10.82 3.18 -1.90
C ARG A 56 10.42 3.67 -0.53
N ILE A 57 10.69 2.85 0.48
CA ILE A 57 10.56 3.23 1.88
C ILE A 57 11.90 3.07 2.57
N VAL A 58 12.16 3.96 3.53
CA VAL A 58 13.33 3.87 4.39
C VAL A 58 12.92 3.15 5.68
N VAL A 59 13.48 1.99 5.92
CA VAL A 59 13.25 1.21 7.15
C VAL A 59 14.47 1.34 8.06
N LYS A 60 14.24 1.47 9.36
CA LYS A 60 15.32 1.42 10.34
C LYS A 60 15.55 -0.05 10.70
N THR A 61 16.70 -0.60 10.34
CA THR A 61 17.08 -1.98 10.66
C THR A 61 17.31 -2.14 12.17
N PRO A 62 17.36 -3.39 12.69
CA PRO A 62 17.52 -3.63 14.13
C PRO A 62 18.77 -3.01 14.77
N ASP A 63 19.84 -2.80 13.98
CA ASP A 63 21.07 -2.12 14.38
C ASP A 63 20.94 -0.58 14.37
N GLY A 64 19.76 -0.05 14.03
CA GLY A 64 19.47 1.37 13.97
C GLY A 64 19.87 2.05 12.66
N MET A 65 20.41 1.31 11.69
CA MET A 65 20.81 1.86 10.39
C MET A 65 19.62 2.02 9.45
N PRO A 66 19.59 3.07 8.60
CA PRO A 66 18.58 3.17 7.57
C PRO A 66 18.89 2.19 6.43
N ASN A 67 17.88 1.44 5.98
CA ASN A 67 17.93 0.59 4.81
C ASN A 67 16.79 0.95 3.87
N ILE A 68 17.03 0.93 2.56
CA ILE A 68 16.05 1.34 1.55
C ILE A 68 15.44 0.08 0.94
N LEU A 69 14.14 -0.10 1.12
CA LEU A 69 13.38 -1.14 0.45
C LEU A 69 12.71 -0.56 -0.79
N LYS A 70 12.96 -1.17 -1.95
CA LYS A 70 12.30 -0.81 -3.21
C LYS A 70 11.00 -1.58 -3.38
N GLY A 71 10.00 -0.91 -3.93
CA GLY A 71 8.74 -1.51 -4.37
C GLY A 71 9.04 -2.52 -5.48
N SER A 72 8.45 -3.69 -5.35
CA SER A 72 8.66 -4.83 -6.25
C SER A 72 7.40 -5.14 -7.05
N GLU A 73 6.24 -5.05 -6.39
CA GLU A 73 4.95 -5.42 -6.95
C GLU A 73 3.86 -4.49 -6.43
N LEU A 74 2.92 -4.15 -7.31
CA LEU A 74 1.67 -3.50 -7.00
C LEU A 74 0.54 -4.51 -7.18
N LEU A 75 -0.22 -4.76 -6.13
CA LEU A 75 -1.42 -5.59 -6.14
C LEU A 75 -2.66 -4.69 -6.05
N THR A 76 -3.49 -4.71 -7.09
CA THR A 76 -4.81 -4.09 -7.07
C THR A 76 -5.87 -5.17 -6.82
N VAL A 77 -6.65 -5.01 -5.74
CA VAL A 77 -7.57 -6.05 -5.29
C VAL A 77 -8.84 -5.49 -4.66
N SER A 78 -9.97 -6.08 -5.01
CA SER A 78 -11.27 -5.77 -4.42
C SER A 78 -11.76 -6.92 -3.55
N CYS A 79 -12.14 -6.61 -2.31
CA CYS A 79 -12.71 -7.57 -1.39
C CYS A 79 -14.22 -7.71 -1.63
N LYS A 80 -14.78 -8.90 -1.35
CA LYS A 80 -16.24 -9.17 -1.39
C LYS A 80 -17.06 -8.28 -0.45
N CYS A 81 -16.44 -7.62 0.53
CA CYS A 81 -17.12 -6.63 1.38
C CYS A 81 -17.21 -5.23 0.73
N GLY A 82 -16.81 -5.08 -0.53
CA GLY A 82 -16.85 -3.83 -1.29
C GLY A 82 -15.67 -2.88 -1.01
N ALA A 83 -14.63 -3.33 -0.31
CA ALA A 83 -13.42 -2.52 -0.11
C ALA A 83 -12.39 -2.84 -1.20
N THR A 84 -11.87 -1.81 -1.86
CA THR A 84 -10.76 -1.94 -2.81
C THR A 84 -9.47 -1.41 -2.22
N TYR A 85 -8.38 -2.15 -2.48
CA TYR A 85 -7.04 -1.83 -2.04
C TYR A 85 -6.06 -1.85 -3.21
N ASN A 86 -5.14 -0.89 -3.18
CA ASN A 86 -3.87 -0.96 -3.87
C ASN A 86 -2.79 -1.26 -2.83
N ILE A 87 -1.98 -2.29 -3.07
CA ILE A 87 -0.99 -2.77 -2.12
C ILE A 87 0.36 -2.80 -2.80
N ILE A 88 1.30 -1.98 -2.32
CA ILE A 88 2.68 -2.00 -2.78
C ILE A 88 3.47 -2.89 -1.84
N PHE A 89 4.19 -3.87 -2.39
CA PHE A 89 5.09 -4.71 -1.63
C PHE A 89 6.56 -4.30 -1.84
N TYR A 90 7.31 -4.21 -0.74
CA TYR A 90 8.74 -3.86 -0.74
C TYR A 90 9.56 -5.03 -0.19
N GLY A 91 10.52 -5.52 -0.97
CA GLY A 91 11.22 -6.77 -0.60
C GLY A 91 10.30 -8.00 -0.73
N PRO A 92 10.68 -9.19 -0.22
CA PRO A 92 11.41 -9.38 1.03
C PRO A 92 12.91 -9.19 0.88
N VAL A 93 13.57 -8.74 1.95
CA VAL A 93 15.03 -8.54 1.98
C VAL A 93 15.62 -9.22 3.20
N GLN A 94 16.76 -9.89 3.00
CA GLN A 94 17.54 -10.47 4.09
C GLN A 94 18.62 -9.46 4.53
N TYR A 95 18.72 -9.16 5.83
CA TYR A 95 19.73 -8.28 6.41
C TYR A 95 20.26 -8.87 7.73
N ASN A 96 21.56 -9.18 7.80
CA ASN A 96 22.22 -9.72 9.01
C ASN A 96 21.42 -10.84 9.70
N SER A 97 21.02 -11.87 8.95
CA SER A 97 20.21 -13.01 9.42
C SER A 97 18.75 -12.71 9.77
N ALA A 98 18.32 -11.45 9.75
CA ALA A 98 16.91 -11.08 9.83
C ALA A 98 16.27 -10.97 8.43
N GLY A 99 15.02 -11.42 8.30
CA GLY A 99 14.17 -11.15 7.15
C GLY A 99 13.33 -9.90 7.39
N ILE A 100 13.18 -9.08 6.36
CA ILE A 100 12.38 -7.86 6.39
C ILE A 100 11.32 -7.96 5.30
N VAL A 101 10.06 -7.82 5.70
CA VAL A 101 8.89 -7.73 4.82
C VAL A 101 8.23 -6.39 5.08
N ALA A 102 7.93 -5.64 4.03
CA ALA A 102 7.19 -4.41 4.17
C ALA A 102 6.17 -4.25 3.05
N TYR A 103 5.06 -3.59 3.38
CA TYR A 103 4.01 -3.29 2.43
C TYR A 103 3.26 -2.02 2.82
N THR A 104 2.74 -1.34 1.80
CA THR A 104 1.87 -0.17 1.95
C THR A 104 0.51 -0.54 1.36
N ILE A 105 -0.53 -0.49 2.19
CA ILE A 105 -1.93 -0.70 1.81
C ILE A 105 -2.57 0.67 1.65
N ILE A 106 -3.21 0.87 0.51
CA ILE A 106 -3.95 2.08 0.18
C ILE A 106 -5.38 1.67 -0.10
N GLN A 107 -6.27 2.10 0.80
CA GLN A 107 -7.68 1.80 0.72
C GLN A 107 -8.37 2.90 -0.09
N MET A 108 -8.96 2.50 -1.20
CA MET A 108 -9.68 3.36 -2.14
C MET A 108 -11.14 3.49 -1.68
N ASN A 109 -11.40 4.14 -0.54
CA ASN A 109 -12.77 4.31 -0.05
C ASN A 109 -13.50 5.37 -0.88
N GLY A 110 -14.33 4.94 -1.83
CA GLY A 110 -15.13 5.84 -2.67
C GLY A 110 -14.38 6.48 -3.84
N ALA A 111 -13.04 6.48 -3.83
CA ALA A 111 -12.21 7.00 -4.92
C ALA A 111 -12.44 6.28 -6.27
N GLU A 112 -12.89 5.02 -6.27
CA GLU A 112 -13.29 4.34 -7.51
C GLU A 112 -14.51 4.99 -8.17
N VAL A 113 -15.46 5.48 -7.37
CA VAL A 113 -16.64 6.19 -7.88
C VAL A 113 -16.21 7.51 -8.50
N GLU A 114 -15.32 8.24 -7.84
CA GLU A 114 -14.79 9.51 -8.34
C GLU A 114 -13.94 9.34 -9.61
N LEU A 115 -13.06 8.32 -9.65
CA LEU A 115 -12.29 7.98 -10.85
C LEU A 115 -13.20 7.53 -12.01
N SER A 116 -14.25 6.76 -11.72
CA SER A 116 -15.24 6.35 -12.71
C SER A 116 -16.02 7.55 -13.24
N ASP A 117 -16.47 8.45 -12.36
CA ASP A 117 -17.19 9.66 -12.74
C ASP A 117 -16.31 10.60 -13.57
N ALA A 118 -15.03 10.75 -13.20
CA ALA A 118 -14.05 11.53 -13.96
C ALA A 118 -13.82 10.95 -15.35
N LEU A 119 -13.65 9.63 -15.47
CA LEU A 119 -13.47 8.95 -16.75
C LEU A 119 -14.71 9.09 -17.64
N ASP A 120 -15.91 9.00 -17.07
CA ASP A 120 -17.16 9.20 -17.79
C ASP A 120 -17.34 10.65 -18.24
N ASP A 121 -16.88 11.62 -17.47
CA ASP A 121 -16.84 13.02 -17.88
C ASP A 121 -15.85 13.26 -19.04
N MET A 122 -14.65 12.70 -18.96
CA MET A 122 -13.66 12.77 -20.05
C MET A 122 -14.19 12.12 -21.34
N ARG A 123 -14.90 11.00 -21.23
CA ARG A 123 -15.56 10.34 -22.38
C ARG A 123 -16.64 11.22 -23.01
N LYS A 124 -17.45 11.90 -22.20
CA LYS A 124 -18.46 12.85 -22.68
C LYS A 124 -17.83 14.02 -23.44
N HIS A 125 -16.64 14.45 -23.02
CA HIS A 125 -15.89 15.55 -23.65
C HIS A 125 -14.93 15.11 -24.76
N LYS A 126 -14.82 13.80 -25.05
CA LYS A 126 -13.88 13.19 -26.01
C LYS A 126 -12.39 13.36 -25.67
N ASP A 127 -12.08 13.55 -24.39
CA ASP A 127 -10.73 13.70 -23.85
C ASP A 127 -10.26 12.45 -23.09
N ALA A 128 -10.86 11.30 -23.36
CA ALA A 128 -10.51 10.06 -22.69
C ALA A 128 -9.06 9.63 -23.03
N PRO A 129 -8.27 9.17 -22.04
CA PRO A 129 -6.91 8.72 -22.26
C PRO A 129 -6.88 7.50 -23.19
N ALA A 130 -5.87 7.44 -24.05
CA ALA A 130 -5.68 6.34 -25.00
C ALA A 130 -5.35 4.99 -24.31
N ASP A 131 -4.75 5.06 -23.12
CA ASP A 131 -4.44 3.92 -22.26
C ASP A 131 -4.97 4.22 -20.85
N VAL A 132 -6.12 3.62 -20.53
CA VAL A 132 -6.82 3.86 -19.26
C VAL A 132 -6.07 3.26 -18.09
N ASP A 133 -5.44 2.09 -18.25
CA ASP A 133 -4.70 1.43 -17.18
C ASP A 133 -3.45 2.23 -16.82
N ARG A 134 -2.72 2.71 -17.83
CA ARG A 134 -1.57 3.60 -17.61
C ARG A 134 -1.98 4.92 -16.96
N TRP A 135 -3.09 5.52 -17.40
CA TRP A 135 -3.60 6.75 -16.80
C TRP A 135 -4.02 6.57 -15.34
N ILE A 136 -4.67 5.45 -15.00
CA ILE A 136 -4.98 5.10 -13.60
C ILE A 136 -3.69 4.95 -12.80
N VAL A 137 -2.69 4.23 -13.32
CA VAL A 137 -1.40 4.06 -12.64
C VAL A 137 -0.68 5.39 -12.44
N GLU A 138 -0.67 6.29 -13.42
CA GLU A 138 -0.03 7.61 -13.33
C GLU A 138 -0.80 8.56 -12.38
N THR A 139 -2.14 8.54 -12.42
CA THR A 139 -2.99 9.33 -11.52
C THR A 139 -2.83 8.87 -10.08
N LEU A 140 -2.83 7.55 -9.87
CA LEU A 140 -2.55 6.97 -8.55
C LEU A 140 -1.08 7.13 -8.18
N ALA A 141 -0.13 7.21 -9.12
CA ALA A 141 1.30 7.38 -8.83
C ALA A 141 1.59 8.70 -8.14
N ASP A 142 0.90 9.77 -8.50
CA ASP A 142 1.06 11.06 -7.82
C ASP A 142 0.54 11.00 -6.38
N GLU A 143 -0.63 10.38 -6.17
CA GLU A 143 -1.17 10.13 -4.81
C GLU A 143 -0.31 9.12 -4.02
N PHE A 144 0.26 8.11 -4.70
CA PHE A 144 1.18 7.14 -4.11
C PHE A 144 2.49 7.82 -3.69
N ASN A 145 3.00 8.76 -4.47
CA ASN A 145 4.20 9.52 -4.13
C ASN A 145 3.98 10.40 -2.91
N ASP A 146 2.81 11.03 -2.80
CA ASP A 146 2.43 11.81 -1.62
C ASP A 146 2.20 10.92 -0.39
N ALA A 147 1.57 9.76 -0.56
CA ALA A 147 1.45 8.74 0.48
C ALA A 147 2.81 8.27 1.00
N VAL A 148 3.75 7.96 0.10
CA VAL A 148 5.13 7.58 0.45
C VAL A 148 5.88 8.73 1.12
N ARG A 149 5.68 9.98 0.68
CA ARG A 149 6.23 11.16 1.34
C ARG A 149 5.72 11.24 2.78
N ILE A 150 4.42 11.13 3.01
CA ILE A 150 3.82 11.22 4.35
C ILE A 150 4.30 10.08 5.25
N VAL A 151 4.45 8.85 4.73
CA VAL A 151 5.03 7.71 5.47
C VAL A 151 6.48 8.02 5.88
N ASN A 152 7.27 8.61 4.98
CA ASN A 152 8.65 9.02 5.28
C ASN A 152 8.71 10.18 6.29
N GLU A 153 7.74 11.10 6.28
CA GLU A 153 7.69 12.26 7.19
C GLU A 153 7.15 11.93 8.58
N LYS A 154 6.04 11.19 8.67
CA LYS A 154 5.42 10.79 9.94
C LYS A 154 6.19 9.66 10.62
N GLY A 155 6.94 8.88 9.85
CA GLY A 155 7.73 7.76 10.32
C GLY A 155 6.87 6.56 10.74
N VAL A 156 7.53 5.40 10.85
CA VAL A 156 6.93 4.16 11.34
C VAL A 156 7.21 4.01 12.84
N SER A 157 6.19 3.65 13.61
CA SER A 157 6.30 3.41 15.05
C SER A 157 6.28 1.92 15.37
N LEU A 158 7.01 1.50 16.40
CA LEU A 158 6.95 0.12 16.90
C LEU A 158 5.55 -0.14 17.48
N VAL A 159 4.90 -1.20 17.01
CA VAL A 159 3.53 -1.57 17.41
C VAL A 159 3.52 -2.85 18.24
N GLU A 160 4.39 -3.79 17.90
CA GLU A 160 4.48 -5.09 18.53
C GLU A 160 5.93 -5.58 18.45
N GLU A 161 6.43 -6.18 19.53
CA GLU A 161 7.76 -6.76 19.58
C GLU A 161 7.76 -8.01 20.47
N ASP A 162 8.31 -9.08 19.93
CA ASP A 162 8.66 -10.27 20.69
C ASP A 162 10.14 -10.65 20.46
N TRP A 163 10.55 -11.79 20.99
CA TRP A 163 11.94 -12.27 20.91
C TRP A 163 12.39 -12.63 19.49
N THR A 164 11.45 -12.95 18.58
CA THR A 164 11.66 -13.34 17.19
C THR A 164 11.33 -12.25 16.19
N GLU A 165 10.43 -11.33 16.51
CA GLU A 165 9.80 -10.44 15.55
C GLU A 165 9.63 -9.02 16.12
N SER A 166 9.77 -8.03 15.26
CA SER A 166 9.39 -6.64 15.54
C SER A 166 8.50 -6.14 14.41
N LYS A 167 7.35 -5.59 14.76
CA LYS A 167 6.38 -5.03 13.84
C LYS A 167 6.28 -3.53 14.02
N TYR A 168 6.38 -2.81 12.92
CA TYR A 168 6.26 -1.36 12.84
C TYR A 168 5.09 -0.98 11.94
N SER A 169 4.45 0.14 12.26
CA SER A 169 3.35 0.68 11.45
C SER A 169 3.27 2.19 11.54
N THR A 170 2.76 2.82 10.48
CA THR A 170 2.32 4.21 10.52
C THR A 170 0.96 4.40 11.19
N GLY A 171 0.20 3.31 11.41
CA GLY A 171 -1.26 3.40 11.57
C GLY A 171 -1.93 3.85 10.26
N TRP A 172 -3.27 3.96 10.29
CA TRP A 172 -3.99 4.57 9.17
C TRP A 172 -3.76 6.07 9.16
N ILE A 173 -3.24 6.56 8.04
CA ILE A 173 -3.17 7.96 7.71
C ILE A 173 -4.33 8.24 6.76
N GLU A 174 -5.15 9.22 7.10
CA GLU A 174 -6.26 9.69 6.26
C GLU A 174 -5.76 10.94 5.54
N GLU A 175 -5.92 10.97 4.22
CA GLU A 175 -5.69 12.16 3.40
C GLU A 175 -7.01 12.95 3.36
N GLU A 176 -6.96 14.22 3.79
CA GLU A 176 -8.10 15.15 3.82
C GLU A 176 -8.32 15.86 2.49
#